data_AF-A0A3S4JYI0-F1
#
_entry.id   AF-A0A3S4JYI0-F1
#
_cell.length_a   1.000
_cell.length_b   1.000
_cell.length_c   1.000
_cell.angle_alpha   90.00
_cell.angle_beta   90.00
_cell.angle_gamma   90.00
#
_symmetry.space_group_name_H-M   'P 1'
#
loop_
_entity.id
_entity.type
_entity.pdbx_description
1 polymer ?
#
loop_
_entity_poly.entity_id
_entity_poly.type
_entity_poly.pdbx_seq_one_letter_code
_entity_poly.pdbx_strand_id
1 'polypeptide(L)'
;MSLKEKTQSLFANAFGYPATHTIQAPGRVNLIGEHTDYNDGFVLPCAIDYQTVISCAPRDDRKVRVMAADYENQLDEFSLDAPIVAHENYQWANYVRGVVKHLQLRNNSFGGVDMGDQRQCAAGCRVKFFRFTGSRGRNRIAAALSSAAGRRTNRA
;
A
#
# COMPACT_ATOMS: atom_id res chain seq x y z
N MET A 1 -11.95 -19.48 -2.68
CA MET A 1 -10.69 -18.72 -2.52
C MET A 1 -10.95 -17.43 -1.79
N SER A 2 -10.29 -17.24 -0.65
CA SER A 2 -10.23 -16.00 0.10
C SER A 2 -9.56 -14.88 -0.71
N LEU A 3 -9.84 -13.62 -0.37
CA LEU A 3 -9.19 -12.47 -1.01
C LEU A 3 -7.66 -12.52 -0.86
N LYS A 4 -7.19 -13.07 0.27
CA LYS A 4 -5.77 -13.27 0.55
C LYS A 4 -5.10 -14.22 -0.44
N GLU A 5 -5.70 -15.39 -0.66
CA GLU A 5 -5.20 -16.38 -1.62
C GLU A 5 -5.21 -15.82 -3.03
N LYS A 6 -6.27 -15.11 -3.43
CA LYS A 6 -6.33 -14.46 -4.75
C LYS A 6 -5.19 -13.46 -4.95
N THR A 7 -4.92 -12.63 -3.93
CA THR A 7 -3.85 -11.62 -4.01
C THR A 7 -2.47 -12.28 -4.06
N GLN A 8 -2.26 -13.37 -3.32
CA GLN A 8 -1.00 -14.12 -3.35
C GLN A 8 -0.76 -14.81 -4.69
N SER A 9 -1.79 -15.44 -5.27
CA SER A 9 -1.70 -16.04 -6.60
C SER A 9 -1.48 -14.99 -7.67
N LEU A 10 -2.16 -13.86 -7.58
CA LEU A 10 -1.99 -12.72 -8.49
C LEU A 10 -0.57 -12.16 -8.42
N PHE A 11 -0.01 -12.00 -7.22
CA PHE A 11 1.39 -11.63 -7.03
C PHE A 11 2.34 -12.65 -7.67
N ALA A 12 2.15 -13.93 -7.37
CA ALA A 12 3.01 -15.00 -7.87
C ALA A 12 2.98 -15.10 -9.40
N ASN A 13 1.81 -14.92 -10.01
CA ASN A 13 1.65 -14.92 -11.46
C ASN A 13 2.31 -13.71 -12.12
N ALA A 14 2.28 -12.55 -11.49
CA ALA A 14 2.84 -11.32 -12.05
C ALA A 14 4.36 -11.23 -11.93
N PHE A 15 4.91 -11.69 -10.79
CA PHE A 15 6.33 -11.52 -10.48
C PHE A 15 7.14 -12.82 -10.60
N GLY A 16 6.48 -13.98 -10.70
CA GLY A 16 7.13 -15.29 -10.89
C GLY A 16 7.66 -15.94 -9.61
N TYR A 17 7.35 -15.39 -8.43
CA TYR A 17 7.79 -15.91 -7.14
C TYR A 17 6.79 -15.58 -6.02
N PRO A 18 6.76 -16.32 -4.90
CA PRO A 18 5.77 -16.12 -3.85
C PRO A 18 6.01 -14.83 -3.07
N ALA A 19 4.92 -14.18 -2.64
CA ALA A 19 5.00 -13.04 -1.73
C ALA A 19 5.54 -13.48 -0.36
N THR A 20 6.41 -12.67 0.24
CA THR A 20 6.92 -12.92 1.60
C THR A 20 5.97 -12.45 2.68
N HIS A 21 5.21 -11.38 2.40
CA HIS A 21 4.28 -10.77 3.33
C HIS A 21 2.94 -10.54 2.63
N THR A 22 1.85 -10.78 3.35
CA THR A 22 0.50 -10.42 2.89
C THR A 22 -0.24 -9.70 4.01
N ILE A 23 -0.71 -8.50 3.71
CA ILE A 23 -1.31 -7.58 4.66
C ILE A 23 -2.74 -7.31 4.24
N GLN A 24 -3.63 -7.28 5.22
CA GLN A 24 -5.05 -7.01 5.01
C GLN A 24 -5.44 -5.80 5.85
N ALA A 25 -6.05 -4.82 5.20
CA ALA A 25 -6.56 -3.62 5.82
C ALA A 25 -8.08 -3.51 5.55
N PRO A 26 -8.91 -3.41 6.60
CA PRO A 26 -10.32 -3.15 6.42
C PRO A 26 -10.53 -1.72 5.90
N GLY A 27 -11.55 -1.57 5.09
CA GLY A 27 -12.09 -0.29 4.70
C GLY A 27 -12.76 0.39 5.89
N ARG A 28 -12.85 1.71 5.83
CA ARG A 28 -13.65 2.49 6.76
C ARG A 28 -14.54 3.46 6.01
N VAL A 29 -15.74 3.68 6.54
CA VAL A 29 -16.61 4.80 6.17
C VAL A 29 -16.79 5.68 7.41
N ASN A 30 -17.02 6.98 7.21
CA ASN A 30 -17.45 7.84 8.30
C ASN A 30 -18.98 7.83 8.28
N LEU A 31 -19.62 7.46 9.40
CA LEU A 31 -21.08 7.50 9.51
C LEU A 31 -21.58 8.94 9.69
N ILE A 32 -20.80 9.78 10.39
CA ILE A 32 -21.01 11.23 10.55
C ILE A 32 -19.65 11.92 10.77
N GLY A 33 -19.60 13.24 10.53
CA GLY A 33 -18.39 14.04 10.72
C GLY A 33 -17.43 13.98 9.54
N GLU A 34 -17.94 13.86 8.31
CA GLU A 34 -17.12 14.27 7.17
C GLU A 34 -16.94 15.79 7.23
N HIS A 35 -15.73 16.29 6.96
CA HIS A 35 -15.36 17.71 7.03
C HIS A 35 -15.21 18.34 8.42
N THR A 36 -15.42 17.58 9.50
CA THR A 36 -15.06 17.99 10.87
C THR A 36 -13.70 17.44 11.30
N ASP A 37 -13.14 16.47 10.56
CA ASP A 37 -11.89 15.78 10.87
C ASP A 37 -10.65 16.69 10.84
N TYR A 38 -10.69 17.78 10.07
CA TYR A 38 -9.62 18.78 10.00
C TYR A 38 -9.84 19.98 10.94
N ASN A 39 -10.98 20.04 11.62
CA ASN A 39 -11.35 21.13 12.54
C ASN A 39 -11.33 20.67 14.01
N ASP A 40 -10.59 19.61 14.34
CA ASP A 40 -10.60 18.95 15.67
C ASP A 40 -12.00 18.55 16.16
N GLY A 41 -12.95 18.35 15.24
CA GLY A 41 -14.30 17.91 15.54
C GLY A 41 -14.41 16.40 15.71
N PHE A 42 -15.54 15.96 16.28
CA PHE A 42 -15.81 14.53 16.45
C PHE A 42 -16.09 13.85 15.11
N VAL A 43 -15.62 12.61 14.99
CA VAL A 43 -15.86 11.73 13.85
C VAL A 43 -16.29 10.37 14.34
N LEU A 44 -17.24 9.73 13.65
CA LEU A 44 -17.65 8.36 13.94
C LEU A 44 -17.29 7.44 12.77
N PRO A 45 -16.06 6.92 12.71
CA PRO A 45 -15.67 5.96 11.70
C PRO A 45 -16.24 4.57 12.05
N CYS A 46 -16.77 3.88 11.05
CA CYS A 46 -17.15 2.48 11.13
C CYS A 46 -16.31 1.67 10.14
N ALA A 47 -15.75 0.54 10.59
CA ALA A 47 -15.12 -0.42 9.70
C ALA A 47 -16.20 -1.12 8.88
N ILE A 48 -15.97 -1.24 7.58
CA ILE A 48 -16.88 -1.95 6.67
C ILE A 48 -16.26 -3.28 6.28
N ASP A 49 -17.10 -4.24 5.89
CA ASP A 49 -16.66 -5.57 5.44
C ASP A 49 -15.93 -5.58 4.08
N TYR A 50 -15.62 -4.41 3.52
CA TYR A 50 -14.72 -4.28 2.38
C TYR A 50 -13.27 -4.25 2.84
N GLN A 51 -12.41 -4.98 2.15
CA GLN A 51 -11.02 -5.12 2.54
C GLN A 51 -10.09 -4.85 1.36
N THR A 52 -8.91 -4.34 1.66
CA THR A 52 -7.79 -4.30 0.72
C THR A 52 -6.73 -5.28 1.20
N VAL A 53 -6.27 -6.14 0.30
CA VAL A 53 -5.15 -7.04 0.56
C VAL A 53 -4.01 -6.64 -0.33
N ILE A 54 -2.81 -6.60 0.26
CA ILE A 54 -1.56 -6.32 -0.44
C ILE A 54 -0.64 -7.49 -0.15
N SER A 55 -0.12 -8.10 -1.22
CA SER A 55 0.97 -9.07 -1.12
C SER A 55 2.25 -8.41 -1.61
N CYS A 56 3.34 -8.55 -0.85
CA CYS A 56 4.61 -7.93 -1.19
C CYS A 56 5.81 -8.80 -0.84
N ALA A 57 6.92 -8.50 -1.50
CA ALA A 57 8.21 -9.11 -1.23
C ALA A 57 9.37 -8.12 -1.39
N PRO A 58 10.40 -8.21 -0.52
CA PRO A 58 11.64 -7.48 -0.75
C PRO A 58 12.28 -7.88 -2.06
N ARG A 59 13.03 -6.94 -2.62
CA ARG A 59 13.96 -7.16 -3.72
C ARG A 59 15.36 -6.76 -3.28
N ASP A 60 16.35 -7.39 -3.88
CA ASP A 60 17.76 -7.05 -3.66
C ASP A 60 18.16 -5.76 -4.40
N ASP A 61 17.41 -5.40 -5.44
CA ASP A 61 17.55 -4.13 -6.16
C ASP A 61 16.87 -2.96 -5.42
N ARG A 62 17.04 -1.76 -5.98
CA ARG A 62 16.47 -0.51 -5.46
C ARG A 62 15.19 -0.11 -6.20
N LYS A 63 14.48 -1.07 -6.81
CA LYS A 63 13.27 -0.81 -7.59
C LYS A 63 12.02 -1.14 -6.80
N VAL A 64 10.98 -0.35 -7.02
CA VAL A 64 9.64 -0.64 -6.53
C VAL A 64 8.76 -0.94 -7.74
N ARG A 65 8.10 -2.11 -7.72
CA ARG A 65 7.10 -2.47 -8.74
C ARG A 65 5.77 -2.74 -8.06
N VAL A 66 4.72 -2.15 -8.61
CA VAL A 66 3.38 -2.17 -8.04
C VAL A 66 2.42 -2.61 -9.11
N MET A 67 1.68 -3.68 -8.86
CA MET A 67 0.64 -4.14 -9.76
C MET A 67 -0.74 -3.93 -9.14
N ALA A 68 -1.60 -3.22 -9.87
CA ALA A 68 -2.97 -2.95 -9.47
C ALA A 68 -3.96 -3.89 -10.15
N ALA A 69 -4.47 -4.87 -9.39
CA ALA A 69 -5.42 -5.86 -9.91
C ALA A 69 -6.72 -5.22 -10.42
N ASP A 70 -7.18 -4.15 -9.78
CA ASP A 70 -8.46 -3.50 -10.12
C ASP A 70 -8.37 -2.61 -11.37
N TYR A 71 -7.16 -2.32 -11.84
CA TYR A 71 -6.90 -1.52 -13.04
C TYR A 71 -6.29 -2.39 -14.13
N GLU A 72 -6.94 -3.52 -14.45
CA GLU A 72 -6.52 -4.44 -15.52
C GLU A 72 -5.08 -4.96 -15.35
N ASN A 73 -4.64 -5.16 -14.10
CA ASN A 73 -3.26 -5.54 -13.77
C ASN A 73 -2.20 -4.55 -14.27
N GLN A 74 -2.52 -3.26 -14.33
CA GLN A 74 -1.54 -2.21 -14.62
C GLN A 74 -0.35 -2.33 -13.67
N LEU A 75 0.85 -2.26 -14.25
CA LEU A 75 2.12 -2.33 -13.55
C LEU A 75 2.80 -0.96 -13.57
N ASP A 76 3.17 -0.48 -12.39
CA ASP A 76 4.00 0.70 -12.19
C ASP A 76 5.38 0.28 -11.70
N GLU A 77 6.45 0.82 -12.28
CA GLU A 77 7.83 0.60 -11.85
C GLU A 77 8.56 1.94 -11.66
N PHE A 78 9.31 2.07 -10.56
CA PHE A 78 10.23 3.18 -10.34
C PHE A 78 11.45 2.80 -9.50
N SER A 79 12.54 3.54 -9.71
CA SER A 79 13.75 3.41 -8.91
C SER A 79 13.69 4.30 -7.67
N LEU A 80 14.18 3.79 -6.54
CA LEU A 80 14.39 4.54 -5.31
C LEU A 80 15.69 5.37 -5.33
N ASP A 81 16.54 5.17 -6.33
CA ASP A 81 17.79 5.90 -6.50
C ASP A 81 17.62 7.17 -7.37
N ALA A 82 16.43 7.35 -7.95
CA ALA A 82 16.06 8.52 -8.72
C ALA A 82 14.94 9.30 -8.00
N PRO A 83 14.74 10.60 -8.32
CA PRO A 83 13.59 11.34 -7.83
C PRO A 83 12.28 10.63 -8.18
N ILE A 84 11.47 10.33 -7.16
CA ILE A 84 10.14 9.76 -7.35
C ILE A 84 9.23 10.85 -7.94
N VAL A 85 9.01 10.76 -9.25
CA VAL A 85 8.10 11.63 -10.01
C VAL A 85 6.70 11.03 -10.10
N ALA A 86 5.71 11.88 -10.28
CA ALA A 86 4.34 11.46 -10.53
C ALA A 86 4.26 10.74 -11.89
N HIS A 87 3.51 9.64 -11.92
CA HIS A 87 3.10 8.97 -13.13
C HIS A 87 2.00 9.78 -13.83
N GLU A 88 2.16 10.01 -15.13
CA GLU A 88 1.25 10.85 -15.93
C GLU A 88 -0.13 10.20 -16.09
N ASN A 89 -0.15 8.93 -16.45
CA ASN A 89 -1.39 8.21 -16.76
C ASN A 89 -2.03 7.48 -15.55
N TYR A 90 -1.23 6.97 -14.62
CA TYR A 90 -1.70 6.14 -13.51
C TYR A 90 -1.84 6.94 -12.22
N GLN A 91 -2.99 7.58 -12.05
CA GLN A 91 -3.29 8.38 -10.84
C GLN A 91 -3.27 7.55 -9.55
N TRP A 92 -3.62 6.27 -9.63
CA TRP A 92 -3.53 5.35 -8.48
C TRP A 92 -2.07 5.11 -8.07
N ALA A 93 -1.14 5.06 -9.03
CA ALA A 93 0.29 4.82 -8.77
C ALA A 93 0.92 6.01 -8.04
N ASN A 94 0.46 7.24 -8.31
CA ASN A 94 0.89 8.45 -7.60
C ASN A 94 0.66 8.36 -6.10
N TYR A 95 -0.40 7.67 -5.68
CA TYR A 95 -0.65 7.41 -4.27
C TYR A 95 0.45 6.56 -3.64
N VAL A 96 0.81 5.46 -4.29
CA VAL A 96 1.85 4.53 -3.78
C VAL A 96 3.22 5.18 -3.81
N ARG A 97 3.56 5.88 -4.91
CA ARG A 97 4.77 6.70 -5.04
C ARG A 97 4.89 7.73 -3.93
N GLY A 98 3.80 8.42 -3.58
CA GLY A 98 3.76 9.36 -2.46
C GLY A 98 4.03 8.70 -1.10
N VAL A 99 3.44 7.53 -0.85
CA VAL A 99 3.71 6.74 0.37
C VAL A 99 5.18 6.32 0.44
N VAL A 100 5.73 5.79 -0.65
CA VAL A 100 7.13 5.35 -0.71
C VAL A 100 8.09 6.53 -0.52
N LYS A 101 7.81 7.68 -1.13
CA LYS A 101 8.58 8.91 -0.91
C LYS A 101 8.62 9.32 0.56
N HIS A 102 7.48 9.31 1.26
CA HIS A 102 7.44 9.62 2.69
C HIS A 102 8.09 8.54 3.57
N LEU A 103 8.04 7.27 3.16
CA LEU A 103 8.73 6.18 3.85
C LEU A 103 10.25 6.29 3.70
N GLN A 104 10.75 6.63 2.51
CA GLN A 104 12.17 6.86 2.25
C GLN A 104 12.71 8.02 3.10
N LEU A 105 11.95 9.11 3.24
CA LEU A 105 12.32 10.23 4.12
C LEU A 105 12.39 9.85 5.61
N ARG A 106 11.66 8.82 6.04
CA ARG A 106 11.69 8.31 7.43
C ARG A 106 12.73 7.21 7.65
N ASN A 107 13.14 6.52 6.58
CA ASN A 107 14.09 5.42 6.62
C ASN A 107 14.91 5.35 5.32
N ASN A 108 16.13 5.89 5.35
CA ASN A 108 17.05 5.87 4.20
C ASN A 108 17.42 4.46 3.72
N SER A 109 17.24 3.42 4.55
CA SER A 109 17.57 2.03 4.24
C SER A 109 16.44 1.25 3.56
N PHE A 110 15.35 1.91 3.17
CA PHE A 110 14.19 1.28 2.53
C PHE A 110 14.58 0.66 1.17
N GLY A 111 14.66 -0.68 1.07
CA GLY A 111 15.05 -1.41 -0.14
C GLY A 111 13.95 -1.51 -1.20
N GLY A 112 14.27 -2.17 -2.32
CA GLY A 112 13.29 -2.45 -3.37
C GLY A 112 12.19 -3.40 -2.90
N VAL A 113 11.02 -3.28 -3.54
CA VAL A 113 9.81 -4.04 -3.17
C VAL A 113 8.98 -4.34 -4.41
N ASP A 114 8.58 -5.59 -4.57
CA ASP A 114 7.43 -5.92 -5.42
C ASP A 114 6.17 -5.97 -4.58
N MET A 115 5.09 -5.43 -5.10
CA MET A 115 3.78 -5.50 -4.46
C MET A 115 2.66 -5.66 -5.49
N GLY A 116 1.66 -6.47 -5.11
CA GLY A 116 0.38 -6.58 -5.81
C GLY A 116 -0.73 -6.22 -4.85
N ASP A 117 -1.63 -5.31 -5.26
CA ASP A 117 -2.82 -4.95 -4.49
C ASP A 117 -4.09 -5.47 -5.15
N GLN A 118 -5.00 -5.95 -4.30
CA GLN A 118 -6.34 -6.35 -4.70
C GLN A 118 -7.34 -5.77 -3.69
N ARG A 119 -8.34 -5.04 -4.20
CA ARG A 119 -9.41 -4.48 -3.37
C ARG A 119 -10.69 -5.29 -3.56
N GLN A 120 -11.47 -5.37 -2.49
CA GLN A 120 -12.79 -5.98 -2.54
C GLN A 120 -13.87 -5.02 -3.07
N CYS A 121 -13.57 -3.73 -3.17
CA CYS A 121 -14.47 -2.71 -3.70
C CYS A 121 -14.07 -2.30 -5.13
N ALA A 122 -15.05 -1.93 -5.95
CA ALA A 122 -14.82 -1.42 -7.30
C ALA A 122 -13.91 -0.18 -7.33
N ALA A 123 -13.16 -0.01 -8.42
CA ALA A 123 -12.33 1.17 -8.65
C ALA A 123 -13.18 2.45 -8.54
N GLY A 124 -12.76 3.40 -7.70
CA GLY A 124 -13.51 4.64 -7.43
C GLY A 124 -14.31 4.67 -6.12
N CYS A 125 -14.38 3.57 -5.37
CA CYS A 125 -14.94 3.59 -4.01
C CYS A 125 -14.06 4.46 -3.09
N ARG A 126 -14.60 5.53 -2.49
CA ARG A 126 -13.88 6.44 -1.56
C ARG A 126 -13.59 5.79 -0.20
N VAL A 127 -13.37 4.49 -0.18
CA VAL A 127 -12.97 3.76 1.02
C VAL A 127 -11.49 4.07 1.24
N LYS A 128 -11.21 4.79 2.33
CA LYS A 128 -9.86 5.27 2.64
C LYS A 128 -9.01 4.11 3.18
N PHE A 129 -8.31 3.40 2.29
CA PHE A 129 -7.45 2.28 2.69
C PHE A 129 -6.05 2.70 3.13
N PHE A 130 -5.58 3.88 2.71
CA PHE A 130 -4.20 4.29 2.93
C PHE A 130 -4.03 5.64 3.65
N ARG A 131 -5.08 6.25 4.20
CA ARG A 131 -4.90 7.58 4.81
C ARG A 131 -4.07 7.46 6.08
N PHE A 132 -2.89 8.10 6.10
CA PHE A 132 -2.16 8.41 7.33
C PHE A 132 -3.04 9.35 8.15
N THR A 133 -3.89 8.80 9.02
CA THR A 133 -4.60 9.61 9.99
C THR A 133 -3.61 9.96 11.09
N GLY A 134 -3.26 11.24 11.18
CA GLY A 134 -2.61 11.80 12.36
C GLY A 134 -3.45 11.47 13.59
N SER A 135 -2.76 11.11 14.68
CA SER A 135 -3.27 10.58 15.94
C SER A 135 -3.70 9.09 15.90
N ARG A 136 -2.80 8.25 16.42
CA ARG A 136 -3.02 6.88 16.95
C ARG A 136 -3.41 5.73 16.00
N GLY A 137 -3.87 5.98 14.77
CA GLY A 137 -4.10 4.93 13.77
C GLY A 137 -2.80 4.47 13.08
N ARG A 138 -2.15 3.40 13.54
CA ARG A 138 -0.98 2.83 12.82
C ARG A 138 -1.45 2.32 11.46
N ASN A 139 -0.97 2.93 10.37
CA ASN A 139 -1.17 2.42 9.02
C ASN A 139 -0.43 1.07 8.90
N ARG A 140 -1.18 -0.04 9.01
CA ARG A 140 -0.63 -1.40 8.97
C ARG A 140 0.07 -1.71 7.65
N ILE A 141 -0.34 -1.07 6.56
CA ILE A 141 0.28 -1.23 5.24
C ILE A 141 1.65 -0.56 5.21
N ALA A 142 1.76 0.69 5.68
CA ALA A 142 3.05 1.39 5.74
C ALA A 142 4.05 0.69 6.68
N ALA A 143 3.57 0.18 7.82
CA ALA A 143 4.40 -0.58 8.76
C ALA A 143 4.91 -1.89 8.14
N ALA A 144 4.05 -2.59 7.39
CA ALA A 144 4.44 -3.84 6.78
C ALA A 144 5.27 -3.66 5.50
N LEU A 145 5.06 -2.58 4.74
CA LEU A 145 5.98 -2.16 3.68
C LEU A 145 7.36 -1.80 4.26
N SER A 146 7.40 -1.07 5.36
CA SER A 146 8.65 -0.79 6.06
C SER A 146 9.31 -2.07 6.61
N SER A 147 8.52 -3.07 7.02
CA SER A 147 9.03 -4.37 7.49
C SER A 147 9.53 -5.24 6.34
N ALA A 148 8.85 -5.20 5.18
CA ALA A 148 9.22 -5.96 4.01
C ALA A 148 10.44 -5.34 3.30
N ALA A 149 10.49 -4.00 3.18
CA ALA A 149 11.58 -3.26 2.57
C ALA A 149 12.77 -3.02 3.51
N GLY A 150 12.58 -3.21 4.82
CA GLY A 150 13.63 -3.02 5.80
C GLY A 150 14.71 -4.08 5.59
N ARG A 151 15.89 -3.65 5.12
CA ARG A 151 17.09 -4.50 5.19
C ARG A 151 17.23 -4.96 6.63
N ARG A 152 17.34 -6.27 6.86
CA ARG A 152 17.87 -6.80 8.13
C ARG A 152 19.26 -6.18 8.29
N THR A 153 19.36 -5.10 9.04
CA THR A 153 20.64 -4.73 9.63
C THR A 153 20.95 -5.88 10.58
N ASN A 154 21.89 -6.75 10.17
CA ASN A 154 22.56 -7.62 11.10
C ASN A 154 23.07 -6.72 12.21
N ARG A 155 22.45 -6.79 13.39
CA ARG A 155 23.13 -6.43 14.63
C ARG A 155 24.28 -7.44 14.74
N ALA A 156 25.47 -7.00 14.33
CA ALA A 156 26.71 -7.49 14.88
C ALA A 156 26.81 -7.10 16.36
#